data_AF-A0A1H7EP67-F1
#
_entry.id   AF-A0A1H7EP67-F1
#
_cell.length_a   1.000
_cell.length_b   1.000
_cell.length_c   1.000
_cell.angle_alpha   90.00
_cell.angle_beta   90.00
_cell.angle_gamma   90.00
#
_symmetry.space_group_name_H-M   'P 1'
#
loop_
_entity.id
_entity.type
_entity.pdbx_description
1 polymer ?
#
loop_
_entity_poly.entity_id
_entity_poly.type
_entity_poly.pdbx_seq_one_letter_code
_entity_poly.pdbx_strand_id
1 'polypeptide(L)'
;MAFPLITDPHFYAVAIPAVLLLGISKSGFGAGFGSLAVPMMALAVTVPQAAAILMPLLLLMDLLGLAAFRRDFDRSLLKFLVPFGLLGTVVGTLLFRALPAHTVAGIVGVFTLLFLAQRVLFPPKPNDPLPSRGVGAVLTTVSGFTSFIAHAGGPPINAYVIPLRLKPVIFTATMAYFFFVVNLSKWIPYAWLGLLDFRTLATSLVLMPIAPLGVWVGIRIARRIDATWFYRFVYLGMLLTGLKLVYDGFLA
;
A
#
# COMPACT_ATOMS: atom_id res chain seq x y z
N MET A 1 31.97 13.24 -0.50
CA MET A 1 31.30 11.93 -0.63
C MET A 1 30.01 12.17 -1.40
N ALA A 2 29.81 11.53 -2.55
CA ALA A 2 28.58 11.70 -3.32
C ALA A 2 27.39 11.13 -2.54
N PHE A 3 26.27 11.86 -2.50
CA PHE A 3 25.03 11.35 -1.94
C PHE A 3 24.62 10.12 -2.76
N PRO A 4 24.57 8.90 -2.19
CA PRO A 4 24.34 7.70 -2.98
C PRO A 4 22.85 7.56 -3.24
N LEU A 5 22.35 8.18 -4.30
CA LEU A 5 20.97 8.05 -4.77
C LEU A 5 20.90 7.20 -6.04
N ILE A 6 19.71 6.72 -6.37
CA ILE A 6 19.45 6.20 -7.73
C ILE A 6 19.48 7.37 -8.69
N THR A 7 20.40 7.39 -9.65
CA THR A 7 20.59 8.50 -10.58
C THR A 7 19.86 8.33 -11.91
N ASP A 8 19.26 7.16 -12.16
CA ASP A 8 18.55 6.86 -13.40
C ASP A 8 17.29 7.73 -13.54
N PRO A 9 17.16 8.57 -14.60
CA PRO A 9 15.97 9.38 -14.84
C PRO A 9 14.70 8.55 -15.05
N HIS A 10 14.81 7.34 -15.61
CA HIS A 10 13.67 6.45 -15.82
C HIS A 10 13.05 6.02 -14.49
N PHE A 11 13.87 5.78 -13.46
CA PHE A 11 13.38 5.51 -12.10
C PHE A 11 12.48 6.64 -11.59
N TYR A 12 12.90 7.90 -11.72
CA TYR A 12 12.11 9.03 -11.23
C TYR A 12 10.82 9.26 -12.03
N ALA A 13 10.83 8.99 -13.33
CA ALA A 13 9.63 9.04 -14.17
C ALA A 13 8.52 8.10 -13.68
N VAL A 14 8.90 6.97 -13.06
CA VAL A 14 7.96 5.99 -12.50
C VAL A 14 7.71 6.21 -11.00
N ALA A 15 8.74 6.57 -10.23
CA ALA A 15 8.66 6.75 -8.78
C ALA A 15 7.80 7.96 -8.39
N ILE A 16 7.88 9.07 -9.12
CA ILE A 16 7.09 10.27 -8.79
C ILE A 16 5.58 9.98 -8.89
N PRO A 17 5.04 9.44 -10.01
CA PRO A 17 3.64 9.03 -10.08
C PRO A 17 3.26 8.00 -9.01
N ALA A 18 4.13 7.01 -8.73
CA ALA A 18 3.86 6.00 -7.71
C ALA A 18 3.72 6.62 -6.31
N VAL A 19 4.61 7.53 -5.94
CA VAL A 19 4.57 8.26 -4.65
C VAL A 19 3.34 9.17 -4.57
N LEU A 20 2.96 9.83 -5.67
CA LEU A 20 1.74 10.63 -5.72
C LEU A 20 0.50 9.76 -5.52
N LEU A 21 0.38 8.63 -6.22
CA LEU A 21 -0.73 7.67 -6.04
C LEU A 21 -0.79 7.13 -4.62
N LEU A 22 0.36 6.84 -4.01
CA LEU A 22 0.45 6.42 -2.62
C LEU A 22 -0.05 7.52 -1.67
N GLY A 23 0.36 8.78 -1.89
CA GLY A 23 -0.09 9.94 -1.13
C GLY A 23 -1.60 10.18 -1.28
N ILE A 24 -2.14 10.08 -2.49
CA ILE A 24 -3.58 10.15 -2.76
C ILE A 24 -4.30 9.08 -1.92
N SER A 25 -3.82 7.84 -1.96
CA SER A 25 -4.41 6.75 -1.18
C SER A 25 -4.37 6.97 0.35
N LYS A 26 -3.41 7.76 0.85
CA LYS A 26 -3.29 8.11 2.28
C LYS A 26 -4.13 9.32 2.69
N SER A 27 -4.65 10.10 1.74
CA SER A 27 -5.54 11.25 2.01
C SER A 27 -6.95 10.87 2.49
N GLY A 28 -7.28 9.57 2.53
CA GLY A 28 -8.64 9.06 2.77
C GLY A 28 -9.51 9.05 1.52
N PHE A 29 -9.23 9.93 0.55
CA PHE A 29 -9.82 9.92 -0.79
C PHE A 29 -9.02 8.99 -1.69
N GLY A 30 -9.57 7.80 -1.98
CA GLY A 30 -8.93 6.82 -2.85
C GLY A 30 -8.28 5.64 -2.13
N ALA A 31 -8.95 5.17 -1.07
CA ALA A 31 -8.51 4.01 -0.31
C ALA A 31 -8.19 2.81 -1.23
N GLY A 32 -6.91 2.42 -1.20
CA GLY A 32 -6.37 1.27 -1.89
C GLY A 32 -5.85 1.53 -3.31
N PHE A 33 -5.75 2.76 -3.79
CA PHE A 33 -4.94 3.06 -4.99
C PHE A 33 -3.44 2.92 -4.74
N GLY A 34 -3.01 3.04 -3.47
CA GLY A 34 -1.63 2.83 -3.08
C GLY A 34 -1.10 1.43 -3.40
N SER A 35 -1.98 0.45 -3.66
CA SER A 35 -1.56 -0.89 -4.10
C SER A 35 -0.86 -0.90 -5.46
N LEU A 36 -1.05 0.15 -6.28
CA LEU A 36 -0.37 0.27 -7.58
C LEU A 36 1.05 0.86 -7.46
N ALA A 37 1.39 1.51 -6.33
CA ALA A 37 2.66 2.21 -6.18
C ALA A 37 3.89 1.28 -6.30
N VAL A 38 3.88 0.14 -5.59
CA VAL A 38 4.97 -0.84 -5.67
C VAL A 38 5.05 -1.50 -7.05
N PRO A 39 3.95 -2.01 -7.65
CA PRO A 39 3.99 -2.55 -9.00
C PRO A 39 4.50 -1.59 -10.07
N MET A 40 4.16 -0.29 -9.95
CA MET A 40 4.73 0.74 -10.82
C MET A 40 6.24 0.88 -10.59
N MET A 41 6.70 1.12 -9.36
CA MET A 41 8.13 1.24 -9.09
C MET A 41 8.94 0.00 -9.50
N ALA A 42 8.31 -1.17 -9.46
CA ALA A 42 8.90 -2.43 -9.89
C ALA A 42 9.12 -2.54 -11.42
N LEU A 43 8.74 -1.52 -12.19
CA LEU A 43 9.16 -1.36 -13.59
C LEU A 43 10.59 -0.84 -13.71
N ALA A 44 11.14 -0.19 -12.67
CA ALA A 44 12.47 0.41 -12.68
C ALA A 44 13.44 -0.21 -11.66
N VAL A 45 12.93 -0.73 -10.56
CA VAL A 45 13.73 -1.37 -9.49
C VAL A 45 13.13 -2.71 -9.09
N THR A 46 13.80 -3.49 -8.24
CA THR A 46 13.22 -4.72 -7.72
C THR A 46 12.08 -4.42 -6.73
N VAL A 47 11.12 -5.34 -6.58
CA VAL A 47 10.02 -5.18 -5.61
C VAL A 47 10.51 -4.94 -4.17
N PRO A 48 11.50 -5.68 -3.63
CA PRO A 48 12.06 -5.39 -2.32
C PRO A 48 12.63 -3.97 -2.19
N GLN A 49 13.32 -3.50 -3.24
CA GLN A 49 13.89 -2.16 -3.25
C GLN A 49 12.81 -1.07 -3.34
N ALA A 50 11.77 -1.28 -4.16
CA ALA A 50 10.62 -0.38 -4.22
C ALA A 50 9.92 -0.25 -2.86
N ALA A 51 9.68 -1.38 -2.18
CA ALA A 51 9.10 -1.40 -0.85
C ALA A 51 9.98 -0.67 0.17
N ALA A 52 11.30 -0.90 0.15
CA ALA A 52 12.25 -0.21 1.03
C ALA A 52 12.24 1.32 0.82
N ILE A 53 12.24 1.78 -0.44
CA ILE A 53 12.23 3.21 -0.77
C ILE A 53 10.94 3.89 -0.29
N LEU A 54 9.79 3.21 -0.39
CA LEU A 54 8.51 3.78 0.02
C LEU A 54 8.29 3.80 1.54
N MET A 55 9.03 3.00 2.32
CA MET A 55 8.83 2.89 3.77
C MET A 55 8.98 4.23 4.53
N PRO A 56 10.05 5.03 4.34
CA PRO A 56 10.16 6.34 5.00
C PRO A 56 9.06 7.33 4.58
N LEU A 57 8.62 7.26 3.32
CA LEU A 57 7.54 8.09 2.79
C LEU A 57 6.20 7.71 3.44
N LEU A 58 5.94 6.41 3.58
CA LEU A 58 4.77 5.89 4.27
C LEU A 58 4.71 6.35 5.73
N LEU A 59 5.84 6.31 6.45
CA LEU A 59 5.90 6.81 7.82
C LEU A 59 5.49 8.28 7.89
N LEU A 60 6.04 9.12 7.00
CA LEU A 60 5.66 10.54 6.94
C LEU A 60 4.17 10.73 6.65
N MET A 61 3.64 10.03 5.64
CA MET A 61 2.22 10.11 5.28
C MET A 61 1.30 9.63 6.42
N ASP A 62 1.69 8.58 7.13
CA ASP A 62 0.95 8.07 8.28
C ASP A 62 0.94 9.09 9.42
N LEU A 63 2.09 9.67 9.76
CA LEU A 63 2.17 10.71 10.79
C LEU A 63 1.27 11.91 10.47
N LEU A 64 1.23 12.34 9.21
CA LEU A 64 0.30 13.38 8.76
C LEU A 64 -1.17 12.94 8.90
N GLY A 65 -1.48 11.67 8.58
CA GLY A 65 -2.81 11.09 8.75
C GLY A 65 -3.25 11.03 10.22
N LEU A 66 -2.39 10.56 11.13
CA LEU A 66 -2.66 10.59 12.57
C LEU A 66 -2.85 12.02 13.06
N ALA A 67 -2.00 12.94 12.61
CA ALA A 67 -2.09 14.34 12.99
C ALA A 67 -3.41 14.98 12.54
N ALA A 68 -3.99 14.55 11.41
CA ALA A 68 -5.27 15.03 10.92
C ALA A 68 -6.47 14.42 11.68
N PHE A 69 -6.40 13.15 12.11
CA PHE A 69 -7.55 12.39 12.61
C PHE A 69 -7.38 11.83 14.04
N ARG A 70 -6.92 12.66 14.97
CA ARG A 70 -6.44 12.24 16.31
C ARG A 70 -7.51 11.64 17.24
N ARG A 71 -8.79 11.90 17.03
CA ARG A 71 -9.86 11.61 18.01
C ARG A 71 -11.04 10.77 17.49
N ASP A 72 -11.11 10.54 16.18
CA ASP A 72 -12.33 10.02 15.54
C ASP A 72 -12.27 8.53 15.21
N PHE A 73 -11.33 7.76 15.77
CA PHE A 73 -11.13 6.35 15.41
C PHE A 73 -11.93 5.38 16.29
N ASP A 74 -12.30 4.22 15.72
CA ASP A 74 -12.98 3.14 16.45
C ASP A 74 -11.95 2.25 17.18
N ARG A 75 -11.88 2.39 18.50
CA ARG A 75 -10.97 1.61 19.36
C ARG A 75 -11.28 0.11 19.38
N SER A 76 -12.56 -0.25 19.34
CA SER A 76 -12.97 -1.66 19.41
C SER A 76 -12.57 -2.39 18.14
N LEU A 77 -12.83 -1.76 16.99
CA LEU A 77 -12.42 -2.28 15.70
C LEU A 77 -10.89 -2.36 15.59
N LEU A 78 -10.13 -1.33 16.02
CA LEU A 78 -8.66 -1.40 16.02
C LEU A 78 -8.11 -2.55 16.86
N LYS A 79 -8.65 -2.79 18.07
CA LYS A 79 -8.23 -3.91 18.92
C LYS A 79 -8.43 -5.27 18.25
N PHE A 80 -9.43 -5.37 17.38
CA PHE A 80 -9.65 -6.56 16.57
C PHE A 80 -8.70 -6.61 15.37
N LEU A 81 -8.53 -5.52 14.62
CA LEU A 81 -7.76 -5.52 13.37
C LEU A 81 -6.25 -5.64 13.59
N VAL A 82 -5.68 -4.92 14.56
CA VAL A 82 -4.23 -4.82 14.75
C VAL A 82 -3.57 -6.19 14.94
N PRO A 83 -4.03 -7.08 15.83
CA PRO A 83 -3.42 -8.40 16.01
C PRO A 83 -3.35 -9.22 14.72
N PHE A 84 -4.42 -9.25 13.93
CA PHE A 84 -4.45 -9.99 12.66
C PHE A 84 -3.60 -9.31 11.58
N GLY A 85 -3.55 -7.98 11.54
CA GLY A 85 -2.66 -7.24 10.64
C GLY A 85 -1.18 -7.50 10.95
N LEU A 86 -0.82 -7.54 12.23
CA LEU A 86 0.52 -7.90 12.67
C LEU A 86 0.84 -9.37 12.36
N LEU A 87 -0.11 -10.28 12.56
CA LEU A 87 0.05 -11.69 12.16
C LEU A 87 0.38 -11.81 10.67
N GLY A 88 -0.37 -11.11 9.81
CA GLY A 88 -0.08 -11.06 8.38
C GLY A 88 1.30 -10.51 8.06
N THR A 89 1.73 -9.47 8.79
CA THR A 89 3.05 -8.86 8.66
C THR A 89 4.17 -9.83 9.04
N VAL A 90 3.98 -10.62 10.10
CA VAL A 90 4.91 -11.68 10.51
C VAL A 90 5.00 -12.77 9.45
N VAL A 91 3.86 -13.26 8.95
CA VAL A 91 3.84 -14.25 7.85
C VAL A 91 4.56 -13.71 6.62
N GLY A 92 4.30 -12.45 6.26
CA GLY A 92 4.98 -11.76 5.17
C GLY A 92 6.49 -11.69 5.39
N THR A 93 6.94 -11.33 6.60
CA THR A 93 8.36 -11.27 6.97
C THR A 93 9.06 -12.62 6.80
N LEU A 94 8.46 -13.69 7.34
CA LEU A 94 9.04 -15.03 7.28
C LEU A 94 9.13 -15.53 5.84
N LEU A 95 8.08 -15.30 5.04
CA LEU A 95 8.06 -15.71 3.64
C LEU A 95 9.06 -14.90 2.81
N PHE A 96 9.15 -13.59 3.03
CA PHE A 96 10.06 -12.71 2.29
C PHE A 96 11.53 -13.09 2.49
N ARG A 97 11.89 -13.61 3.66
CA ARG A 97 13.25 -14.13 3.93
C ARG A 97 13.59 -15.36 3.09
N ALA A 98 12.60 -16.21 2.84
CA ALA A 98 12.79 -17.49 2.16
C ALA A 98 12.69 -17.40 0.64
N LEU A 99 12.07 -16.33 0.11
CA LEU A 99 11.77 -16.21 -1.31
C LEU A 99 12.78 -15.32 -2.05
N PRO A 100 13.22 -15.73 -3.24
CA PRO A 100 14.04 -14.87 -4.10
C PRO A 100 13.20 -13.71 -4.66
N ALA A 101 13.87 -12.62 -5.03
CA ALA A 101 13.22 -11.37 -5.43
C ALA A 101 12.26 -11.51 -6.63
N HIS A 102 12.54 -12.42 -7.58
CA HIS A 102 11.66 -12.68 -8.72
C HIS A 102 10.35 -13.36 -8.27
N THR A 103 10.39 -14.34 -7.37
CA THR A 103 9.17 -14.96 -6.83
C THR A 103 8.35 -13.95 -6.04
N VAL A 104 9.00 -13.07 -5.28
CA VAL A 104 8.33 -11.94 -4.61
C VAL A 104 7.62 -11.05 -5.64
N ALA A 105 8.28 -10.72 -6.75
CA ALA A 105 7.66 -9.97 -7.85
C ALA A 105 6.43 -10.69 -8.42
N GLY A 106 6.53 -12.00 -8.69
CA GLY A 106 5.42 -12.82 -9.16
C GLY A 106 4.23 -12.80 -8.19
N ILE A 107 4.48 -12.97 -6.89
CA ILE A 107 3.45 -12.89 -5.84
C ILE A 107 2.77 -11.51 -5.85
N VAL A 108 3.54 -10.42 -5.92
CA VAL A 108 2.98 -9.07 -6.02
C VAL A 108 2.14 -8.89 -7.28
N GLY A 109 2.59 -9.43 -8.41
CA GLY A 109 1.83 -9.45 -9.66
C GLY A 109 0.48 -10.16 -9.51
N VAL A 110 0.48 -11.37 -8.94
CA VAL A 110 -0.75 -12.16 -8.67
C VAL A 110 -1.70 -11.38 -7.77
N PHE A 111 -1.23 -10.86 -6.63
CA PHE A 111 -2.10 -10.09 -5.73
C PHE A 111 -2.61 -8.81 -6.37
N THR A 112 -1.82 -8.14 -7.21
CA THR A 112 -2.26 -6.95 -7.95
C THR A 112 -3.42 -7.29 -8.89
N LEU A 113 -3.31 -8.41 -9.62
CA LEU A 113 -4.38 -8.89 -10.50
C LEU A 113 -5.61 -9.36 -9.73
N LEU A 114 -5.43 -10.06 -8.60
CA LEU A 114 -6.53 -10.46 -7.73
C LEU A 114 -7.27 -9.25 -7.16
N PHE A 115 -6.55 -8.20 -6.78
CA PHE A 115 -7.17 -6.96 -6.30
C PHE A 115 -7.87 -6.18 -7.40
N LEU A 116 -7.34 -6.21 -8.63
CA LEU A 116 -8.02 -5.67 -9.78
C LEU A 116 -9.33 -6.43 -10.06
N ALA A 117 -9.26 -7.77 -10.11
CA ALA A 117 -10.42 -8.63 -10.31
C ALA A 117 -11.47 -8.42 -9.21
N GLN A 118 -11.04 -8.36 -7.95
CA GLN A 118 -11.92 -8.07 -6.82
C GLN A 118 -12.60 -6.70 -6.96
N ARG A 119 -11.88 -5.66 -7.39
CA ARG A 119 -12.46 -4.31 -7.59
C ARG A 119 -13.46 -4.23 -8.74
N VAL A 120 -13.24 -5.00 -9.82
CA VAL A 120 -14.08 -4.96 -11.03
C VAL A 120 -15.27 -5.90 -10.92
N LEU A 121 -15.05 -7.12 -10.44
CA LEU A 121 -16.05 -8.20 -10.40
C LEU A 121 -16.84 -8.22 -9.09
N PHE A 122 -16.18 -7.90 -7.96
CA PHE A 122 -16.76 -8.00 -6.61
C PHE A 122 -16.49 -6.72 -5.78
N PRO A 123 -16.85 -5.53 -6.28
CA PRO A 123 -16.62 -4.29 -5.55
C PRO A 123 -17.37 -4.35 -4.22
N PRO A 124 -16.70 -4.12 -3.07
CA PRO A 124 -17.33 -4.20 -1.77
C PRO A 124 -18.28 -3.02 -1.62
N LYS A 125 -19.54 -3.30 -1.29
CA LYS A 125 -20.59 -2.30 -1.17
C LYS A 125 -20.98 -2.14 0.30
N PRO A 126 -21.35 -0.93 0.74
CA PRO A 126 -21.92 -0.72 2.08
C PRO A 126 -23.13 -1.62 2.35
N ASN A 127 -23.87 -2.04 1.32
CA ASN A 127 -25.07 -2.86 1.45
C ASN A 127 -24.83 -4.38 1.41
N ASP A 128 -23.58 -4.82 1.29
CA ASP A 128 -23.27 -6.25 1.32
C ASP A 128 -23.55 -6.85 2.72
N PRO A 129 -23.81 -8.17 2.80
CA PRO A 129 -23.95 -8.86 4.08
C PRO A 129 -22.73 -8.60 4.98
N LEU A 130 -22.98 -8.40 6.27
CA LEU A 130 -21.91 -8.16 7.24
C LEU A 130 -20.98 -9.39 7.29
N PRO A 131 -19.69 -9.25 6.94
CA PRO A 131 -18.75 -10.36 7.00
C PRO A 131 -18.60 -10.84 8.44
N SER A 132 -18.52 -12.16 8.62
CA SER A 132 -18.30 -12.74 9.95
C SER A 132 -16.95 -12.29 10.52
N ARG A 133 -16.80 -12.33 11.86
CA ARG A 133 -15.52 -12.02 12.51
C ARG A 133 -14.39 -12.94 12.02
N GLY A 134 -14.68 -14.19 11.66
CA GLY A 134 -13.69 -15.10 11.08
C GLY A 134 -13.18 -14.63 9.72
N VAL A 135 -14.09 -14.22 8.83
CA VAL A 135 -13.73 -13.63 7.53
C VAL A 135 -12.94 -12.34 7.72
N GLY A 136 -13.33 -11.50 8.69
CA GLY A 136 -12.59 -10.29 9.05
C GLY A 136 -11.16 -10.56 9.50
N ALA A 137 -10.94 -11.59 10.32
CA ALA A 137 -9.61 -11.99 10.75
C ALA A 137 -8.72 -12.42 9.57
N VAL A 138 -9.27 -13.24 8.65
CA VAL A 138 -8.56 -13.68 7.44
C VAL A 138 -8.23 -12.49 6.54
N LEU A 139 -9.21 -11.65 6.20
CA LEU A 139 -9.00 -10.49 5.34
C LEU A 139 -8.00 -9.50 5.93
N THR A 140 -8.01 -9.32 7.25
CA THR A 140 -7.05 -8.45 7.95
C THR A 140 -5.66 -9.06 7.97
N THR A 141 -5.54 -10.38 8.09
CA THR A 141 -4.25 -11.09 7.96
C THR A 141 -3.70 -10.96 6.53
N VAL A 142 -4.54 -11.13 5.51
CA VAL A 142 -4.16 -10.91 4.10
C VAL A 142 -3.77 -9.45 3.86
N SER A 143 -4.44 -8.49 4.51
CA SER A 143 -4.08 -7.07 4.48
C SER A 143 -2.67 -6.84 5.05
N GLY A 144 -2.36 -7.40 6.22
CA GLY A 144 -1.01 -7.31 6.82
C GLY A 144 0.06 -7.92 5.92
N PHE A 145 -0.19 -9.12 5.39
CA PHE A 145 0.71 -9.82 4.48
C PHE A 145 1.01 -9.03 3.21
N THR A 146 -0.03 -8.57 2.50
CA THR A 146 0.13 -7.78 1.27
C THR A 146 0.66 -6.36 1.54
N SER A 147 0.42 -5.81 2.73
CA SER A 147 1.06 -4.58 3.20
C SER A 147 2.57 -4.75 3.42
N PHE A 148 3.00 -5.92 3.89
CA PHE A 148 4.41 -6.26 4.06
C PHE A 148 5.13 -6.35 2.72
N ILE A 149 4.57 -7.10 1.78
CA ILE A 149 5.27 -7.42 0.53
C ILE A 149 5.23 -6.25 -0.46
N ALA A 150 4.08 -5.58 -0.58
CA ALA A 150 3.85 -4.60 -1.65
C ALA A 150 3.18 -3.30 -1.18
N HIS A 151 3.08 -3.08 0.14
CA HIS A 151 2.30 -1.96 0.69
C HIS A 151 0.84 -1.91 0.20
N ALA A 152 0.33 -3.07 -0.22
CA ALA A 152 -0.96 -3.23 -0.89
C ALA A 152 -2.03 -3.77 0.07
N GLY A 153 -1.98 -3.41 1.35
CA GLY A 153 -2.93 -3.92 2.36
C GLY A 153 -4.34 -3.33 2.28
N GLY A 154 -4.54 -2.28 1.48
CA GLY A 154 -5.82 -1.57 1.36
C GLY A 154 -7.00 -2.43 0.86
N PRO A 155 -6.90 -3.11 -0.29
CA PRO A 155 -8.03 -3.87 -0.84
C PRO A 155 -8.58 -4.96 0.10
N PRO A 156 -7.77 -5.83 0.73
CA PRO A 156 -8.29 -6.85 1.64
C PRO A 156 -9.00 -6.26 2.87
N ILE A 157 -8.43 -5.23 3.51
CA ILE A 157 -9.06 -4.63 4.70
C ILE A 157 -10.35 -3.91 4.34
N ASN A 158 -10.39 -3.24 3.17
CA ASN A 158 -11.57 -2.55 2.69
C ASN A 158 -12.72 -3.52 2.40
N ALA A 159 -12.44 -4.74 1.92
CA ALA A 159 -13.46 -5.77 1.73
C ALA A 159 -14.15 -6.17 3.04
N TYR A 160 -13.48 -6.02 4.19
CA TYR A 160 -14.08 -6.24 5.51
C TYR A 160 -14.75 -4.98 6.08
N VAL A 161 -14.08 -3.84 6.01
CA VAL A 161 -14.49 -2.62 6.74
C VAL A 161 -15.57 -1.81 6.02
N ILE A 162 -15.60 -1.81 4.68
CA ILE A 162 -16.62 -1.07 3.91
C ILE A 162 -18.05 -1.55 4.25
N PRO A 163 -18.33 -2.87 4.29
CA PRO A 163 -19.64 -3.37 4.71
C PRO A 163 -20.05 -3.00 6.15
N LEU A 164 -19.11 -2.57 7.02
CA LEU A 164 -19.41 -2.15 8.40
C LEU A 164 -20.07 -0.76 8.49
N ARG A 165 -20.15 -0.02 7.37
CA ARG A 165 -20.86 1.28 7.27
C ARG A 165 -20.40 2.33 8.29
N LEU A 166 -19.11 2.36 8.60
CA LEU A 166 -18.55 3.40 9.46
C LEU A 166 -18.76 4.78 8.85
N LYS A 167 -18.96 5.80 9.69
CA LYS A 167 -18.94 7.19 9.23
C LYS A 167 -17.61 7.46 8.50
N PRO A 168 -17.57 8.21 7.39
CA PRO A 168 -16.36 8.40 6.59
C PRO A 168 -15.12 8.88 7.37
N VAL A 169 -15.32 9.77 8.36
CA VAL A 169 -14.25 10.24 9.24
C VAL A 169 -13.72 9.12 10.14
N ILE A 170 -14.62 8.31 10.71
CA ILE A 170 -14.25 7.16 11.56
C ILE A 170 -13.53 6.09 10.74
N PHE A 171 -14.01 5.79 9.54
CA PHE A 171 -13.35 4.90 8.59
C PHE A 171 -11.92 5.36 8.31
N THR A 172 -11.76 6.61 7.90
CA THR A 172 -10.46 7.18 7.52
C THR A 172 -9.50 7.21 8.72
N ALA A 173 -9.97 7.65 9.88
CA ALA A 173 -9.20 7.66 11.12
C ALA A 173 -8.75 6.24 11.51
N THR A 174 -9.69 5.29 11.56
CA THR A 174 -9.41 3.90 11.93
C THR A 174 -8.39 3.25 10.98
N MET A 175 -8.52 3.47 9.67
CA MET A 175 -7.55 2.97 8.69
C MET A 175 -6.18 3.64 8.82
N ALA A 176 -6.12 4.94 9.11
CA ALA A 176 -4.86 5.64 9.36
C ALA A 176 -4.10 5.04 10.56
N TYR A 177 -4.79 4.81 11.69
CA TYR A 177 -4.19 4.17 12.87
C TYR A 177 -3.79 2.71 12.60
N PHE A 178 -4.64 1.92 11.93
CA PHE A 178 -4.33 0.54 11.58
C PHE A 178 -3.08 0.45 10.70
N PHE A 179 -3.03 1.21 9.60
CA PHE A 179 -1.88 1.19 8.71
C PHE A 179 -0.63 1.79 9.35
N PHE A 180 -0.75 2.80 10.22
CA PHE A 180 0.41 3.29 10.97
C PHE A 180 1.05 2.18 11.81
N VAL A 181 0.26 1.41 12.57
CA VAL A 181 0.81 0.33 13.41
C VAL A 181 1.44 -0.77 12.54
N VAL A 182 0.74 -1.21 11.49
CA VAL A 182 1.26 -2.20 10.54
C VAL A 182 2.52 -1.68 9.84
N ASN A 183 2.54 -0.40 9.44
CA ASN A 183 3.69 0.22 8.80
C ASN A 183 4.89 0.38 9.74
N LEU A 184 4.64 0.79 10.98
CA LEU A 184 5.67 0.89 11.99
C LEU A 184 6.29 -0.47 12.30
N SER A 185 5.48 -1.53 12.38
CA SER A 185 6.00 -2.88 12.64
C SER A 185 6.91 -3.43 11.54
N LYS A 186 6.89 -2.87 10.33
CA LYS A 186 7.72 -3.32 9.21
C LYS A 186 9.18 -2.87 9.29
N TRP A 187 9.48 -1.80 10.03
CA TRP A 187 10.83 -1.24 10.10
C TRP A 187 11.86 -2.25 10.62
N ILE A 188 11.51 -3.01 11.67
CA ILE A 188 12.41 -4.00 12.26
C ILE A 188 12.68 -5.16 11.27
N PRO A 189 11.66 -5.84 10.72
CA PRO A 189 11.86 -6.82 9.66
C PRO A 189 12.65 -6.31 8.46
N TYR A 190 12.36 -5.10 7.97
CA TYR A 190 13.04 -4.56 6.79
C TYR A 190 14.52 -4.28 7.06
N ALA A 191 14.85 -3.76 8.25
CA ALA A 191 16.23 -3.62 8.69
C ALA A 191 16.91 -4.99 8.82
N TRP A 192 16.24 -5.97 9.43
CA TRP A 192 16.77 -7.32 9.61
C TRP A 192 16.98 -8.08 8.30
N LEU A 193 16.13 -7.85 7.30
CA LEU A 193 16.26 -8.38 5.94
C LEU A 193 17.31 -7.62 5.10
N GLY A 194 17.94 -6.57 5.65
CA GLY A 194 18.94 -5.77 4.94
C GLY A 194 18.37 -4.89 3.82
N LEU A 195 17.05 -4.64 3.83
CA LEU A 195 16.38 -3.84 2.80
C LEU A 195 16.59 -2.33 2.98
N LEU A 196 16.89 -1.90 4.21
CA LEU A 196 17.13 -0.50 4.56
C LEU A 196 18.62 -0.20 4.48
N ASP A 197 19.12 0.07 3.28
CA ASP A 197 20.48 0.55 3.07
C ASP A 197 20.53 2.08 2.93
N PHE A 198 21.74 2.66 2.98
CA PHE A 198 21.89 4.10 2.92
C PHE A 198 21.43 4.67 1.56
N ARG A 199 21.50 3.87 0.48
CA ARG A 199 21.11 4.29 -0.88
C ARG A 199 19.60 4.43 -1.03
N THR A 200 18.84 3.45 -0.53
CA THR A 200 17.38 3.48 -0.52
C THR A 200 16.89 4.62 0.36
N LEU A 201 17.44 4.78 1.57
CA LEU A 201 17.09 5.87 2.47
C LEU A 201 17.39 7.27 1.88
N ALA A 202 18.55 7.43 1.23
CA ALA A 202 18.89 8.66 0.52
C ALA A 202 17.90 8.96 -0.61
N THR A 203 17.53 7.93 -1.39
CA THR A 203 16.54 8.04 -2.47
C THR A 203 15.15 8.40 -1.91
N SER A 204 14.74 7.79 -0.80
CA SER A 204 13.50 8.13 -0.10
C SER A 204 13.48 9.59 0.34
N LEU A 205 14.61 10.12 0.82
CA LEU A 205 14.70 11.52 1.25
C LEU A 205 14.46 12.50 0.10
N VAL A 206 14.98 12.20 -1.10
CA VAL A 206 14.75 13.01 -2.31
C VAL A 206 13.28 12.99 -2.73
N LEU A 207 12.59 11.85 -2.58
CA LEU A 207 11.17 11.72 -2.90
C LEU A 207 10.25 12.23 -1.79
N MET A 208 10.78 12.47 -0.58
CA MET A 208 10.01 12.84 0.60
C MET A 208 9.13 14.09 0.41
N PRO A 209 9.57 15.18 -0.27
CA PRO A 209 8.72 16.34 -0.52
C PRO A 209 7.50 16.03 -1.40
N ILE A 210 7.56 14.98 -2.23
CA ILE A 210 6.46 14.56 -3.10
C ILE A 210 5.35 13.87 -2.29
N ALA A 211 5.68 13.24 -1.17
CA ALA A 211 4.71 12.54 -0.32
C ALA A 211 3.58 13.46 0.21
N PRO A 212 3.86 14.57 0.92
CA PRO A 212 2.81 15.49 1.38
C PRO A 212 2.11 16.19 0.21
N LEU A 213 2.82 16.46 -0.89
CA LEU A 213 2.20 16.96 -2.12
C LEU A 213 1.16 15.97 -2.66
N GLY A 214 1.47 14.67 -2.72
CA GLY A 214 0.53 13.64 -3.15
C GLY A 214 -0.72 13.57 -2.27
N VAL A 215 -0.56 13.67 -0.95
CA VAL A 215 -1.70 13.75 0.00
C VAL A 215 -2.55 14.99 -0.29
N TRP A 216 -1.92 16.16 -0.41
CA TRP A 216 -2.62 17.42 -0.68
C TRP A 216 -3.33 17.43 -2.04
N VAL A 217 -2.65 16.94 -3.08
CA VAL A 217 -3.18 16.76 -4.43
C VAL A 217 -4.38 15.83 -4.38
N GLY A 218 -4.31 14.70 -3.66
CA GLY A 218 -5.44 13.78 -3.49
C GLY A 218 -6.69 14.45 -2.94
N ILE A 219 -6.53 15.28 -1.89
CA ILE A 219 -7.64 16.03 -1.29
C ILE A 219 -8.25 17.04 -2.29
N ARG A 220 -7.41 17.73 -3.07
CA ARG A 220 -7.82 18.76 -4.04
C ARG A 220 -8.46 18.17 -5.30
N ILE A 221 -7.82 17.15 -5.88
CA ILE A 221 -8.20 16.51 -7.14
C ILE A 221 -9.44 15.65 -6.98
N ALA A 222 -9.66 15.02 -5.81
CA ALA A 222 -10.86 14.23 -5.56
C ALA A 222 -12.18 14.99 -5.79
N ARG A 223 -12.15 16.33 -5.76
CA ARG A 223 -13.32 17.18 -6.03
C ARG A 223 -13.46 17.66 -7.48
N ARG A 224 -12.45 17.44 -8.33
CA ARG A 224 -12.37 18.02 -9.68
C ARG A 224 -12.13 17.01 -10.79
N ILE A 225 -11.60 15.82 -10.48
CA ILE A 225 -11.30 14.81 -11.48
C ILE A 225 -12.53 14.01 -11.84
N ASP A 226 -12.64 13.65 -13.11
CA ASP A 226 -13.56 12.61 -13.53
C ASP A 226 -13.11 11.28 -12.91
N ALA A 227 -13.91 10.80 -11.96
CA ALA A 227 -13.62 9.58 -11.24
C ALA A 227 -13.48 8.39 -12.21
N THR A 228 -14.32 8.30 -13.25
CA THR A 228 -14.32 7.19 -14.20
C THR A 228 -12.98 7.08 -14.92
N TRP A 229 -12.44 8.18 -15.45
CA TRP A 229 -11.15 8.16 -16.12
C TRP A 229 -10.01 7.85 -15.16
N PHE A 230 -10.03 8.43 -13.96
CA PHE A 230 -9.03 8.13 -12.94
C PHE A 230 -8.98 6.64 -12.60
N TYR A 231 -10.14 6.03 -12.32
CA TYR A 231 -10.24 4.59 -12.05
C TYR A 231 -9.76 3.75 -13.24
N ARG A 232 -10.12 4.11 -14.48
CA ARG A 232 -9.65 3.41 -15.69
C ARG A 232 -8.13 3.39 -15.79
N PHE A 233 -7.45 4.53 -15.56
CA PHE A 233 -5.99 4.58 -15.59
C PHE A 233 -5.35 3.73 -14.50
N VAL A 234 -5.87 3.78 -13.28
CA VAL A 234 -5.36 2.95 -12.18
C VAL A 234 -5.58 1.46 -12.48
N TYR A 235 -6.74 1.08 -13.01
CA TYR A 235 -7.04 -0.31 -13.34
C TYR A 235 -6.19 -0.82 -14.50
N LEU A 236 -5.98 0.00 -15.52
CA LEU A 236 -5.06 -0.31 -16.62
C LEU A 236 -3.63 -0.47 -16.08
N GLY A 237 -3.18 0.44 -15.21
CA GLY A 237 -1.89 0.32 -14.54
C GLY A 237 -1.75 -1.00 -13.78
N MET A 238 -2.72 -1.33 -12.92
CA MET A 238 -2.75 -2.58 -12.18
C MET A 238 -2.71 -3.81 -13.08
N LEU A 239 -3.45 -3.80 -14.19
CA LEU A 239 -3.45 -4.88 -15.17
C LEU A 239 -2.07 -5.06 -15.80
N LEU A 240 -1.51 -3.97 -16.36
CA LEU A 240 -0.24 -4.01 -17.07
C LEU A 240 0.93 -4.38 -16.14
N THR A 241 1.03 -3.71 -14.99
CA THR A 241 2.09 -4.01 -14.02
C THR A 241 1.91 -5.39 -13.38
N GLY A 242 0.66 -5.81 -13.16
CA GLY A 242 0.35 -7.13 -12.61
C GLY A 242 0.79 -8.25 -13.56
N LEU A 243 0.41 -8.16 -14.83
CA LEU A 243 0.82 -9.11 -15.87
C LEU A 243 2.34 -9.15 -16.03
N LYS A 244 2.99 -7.98 -16.11
CA LYS A 244 4.45 -7.85 -16.21
C LYS A 244 5.16 -8.53 -15.04
N LEU A 245 4.71 -8.28 -13.81
CA LEU A 245 5.34 -8.87 -12.63
C LEU A 245 5.11 -10.38 -12.51
N VAL A 246 3.95 -10.89 -12.93
CA VAL A 246 3.71 -12.34 -13.03
C VAL A 246 4.66 -12.97 -14.05
N TYR A 247 4.83 -12.33 -15.21
CA TYR A 247 5.75 -12.78 -16.24
C TYR A 247 7.19 -12.80 -15.71
N ASP A 248 7.69 -11.68 -15.19
CA ASP A 248 9.05 -11.58 -14.63
C ASP A 248 9.31 -12.54 -13.46
N GLY A 249 8.26 -12.88 -12.70
CA GLY A 249 8.40 -13.66 -11.48
C GLY A 249 8.32 -15.17 -11.67
N PHE A 250 7.60 -15.63 -12.70
CA PHE A 250 7.31 -17.05 -12.88
C PHE A 250 7.60 -17.59 -14.29
N LEU A 251 7.76 -16.72 -15.30
CA LEU A 251 7.83 -17.11 -16.71
C LEU A 251 9.09 -16.62 -17.45
N ALA A 252 9.84 -15.67 -16.87
CA ALA A 252 11.11 -15.15 -17.37
C ALA A 252 12.30 -15.90 -16.76
#